data_AF-A0A3R6IJQ2-F1
#
_entry.id   AF-A0A3R6IJQ2-F1
#
_cell.length_a   1.000
_cell.length_b   1.000
_cell.length_c   1.000
_cell.angle_alpha   90.00
_cell.angle_beta   90.00
_cell.angle_gamma   90.00
#
_symmetry.space_group_name_H-M   'P 1'
#
loop_
_entity.id
_entity.type
_entity.pdbx_description
1 polymer ?
#
loop_
_entity_poly.entity_id
_entity_poly.type
_entity_poly.pdbx_seq_one_letter_code
_entity_poly.pdbx_strand_id
1 'polypeptide(L)'
;MKKRLAKKIEKMRRKKIHEALEMVLEINTTQVRSQELTGRKPTAFFAFNGHINGCLDIRVYPDGWYPGCYKYWTFSTNYIGCSTDRLLEELANKKKELQDTGKM
;
A
#
# COMPACT_ATOMS: atom_id res chain seq x y z
N MET A 1 -7.11 -25.63 -16.28
CA MET A 1 -7.59 -25.31 -14.91
C MET A 1 -9.12 -25.31 -14.89
N LYS A 2 -9.79 -25.99 -13.97
CA LYS A 2 -11.28 -25.94 -13.88
C LYS A 2 -11.72 -24.48 -13.64
N LYS A 3 -12.67 -23.95 -14.43
CA LYS A 3 -13.16 -22.54 -14.38
C LYS A 3 -13.45 -22.05 -12.95
N ARG A 4 -13.95 -22.93 -12.08
CA ARG A 4 -14.21 -22.65 -10.65
C ARG A 4 -12.95 -22.26 -9.86
N LEU A 5 -11.84 -22.95 -10.07
CA LEU A 5 -10.59 -22.69 -9.34
C LEU A 5 -9.98 -21.34 -9.75
N ALA A 6 -9.98 -21.03 -11.05
CA ALA A 6 -9.50 -19.74 -11.55
C ALA A 6 -10.30 -18.57 -10.95
N LYS A 7 -11.64 -18.65 -10.92
CA LYS A 7 -12.48 -17.64 -10.26
C LYS A 7 -12.17 -17.48 -8.78
N LYS A 8 -11.88 -18.58 -8.06
CA LYS A 8 -11.51 -18.54 -6.64
C LYS A 8 -10.16 -17.85 -6.42
N ILE A 9 -9.15 -18.20 -7.21
CA ILE A 9 -7.82 -17.56 -7.14
C ILE A 9 -7.94 -16.07 -7.39
N GLU A 10 -8.64 -15.69 -8.46
CA GLU A 10 -8.84 -14.30 -8.82
C GLU A 10 -9.57 -13.50 -7.72
N LYS A 11 -10.61 -14.08 -7.11
CA LYS A 11 -11.28 -13.48 -5.94
C LYS A 11 -10.31 -13.26 -4.78
N MET A 12 -9.44 -14.22 -4.49
CA MET A 12 -8.44 -14.09 -3.42
C MET A 12 -7.41 -13.01 -3.73
N ARG A 13 -6.95 -12.90 -4.99
CA ARG A 13 -6.01 -11.85 -5.43
C ARG A 13 -6.60 -10.46 -5.21
N ARG A 14 -7.84 -10.23 -5.67
CA ARG A 14 -8.51 -8.94 -5.46
C ARG A 14 -8.68 -8.58 -3.99
N LYS A 15 -9.01 -9.56 -3.14
CA LYS A 15 -9.12 -9.33 -1.70
C LYS A 15 -7.83 -8.73 -1.13
N LYS A 16 -6.67 -9.26 -1.51
CA LYS A 16 -5.37 -8.75 -1.05
C LYS A 16 -5.07 -7.33 -1.55
N ILE A 17 -5.40 -7.03 -2.81
CA ILE A 17 -5.28 -5.67 -3.38
C ILE A 17 -6.14 -4.69 -2.57
N HIS A 18 -7.39 -5.07 -2.28
CA HIS A 18 -8.30 -4.22 -1.50
C HIS A 18 -7.80 -4.01 -0.06
N GLU A 19 -7.25 -5.04 0.57
CA GLU A 19 -6.67 -4.94 1.92
C GLU A 19 -5.48 -3.96 1.96
N ALA A 20 -4.60 -4.02 0.96
CA ALA A 20 -3.50 -3.07 0.83
C ALA A 20 -4.01 -1.63 0.57
N LEU A 21 -5.05 -1.48 -0.24
CA LEU A 21 -5.67 -0.18 -0.51
C LEU A 21 -6.28 0.41 0.76
N GLU A 22 -6.97 -0.40 1.56
CA GLU A 22 -7.56 0.05 2.83
C GLU A 22 -6.49 0.59 3.78
N MET A 23 -5.36 -0.13 3.93
CA MET A 23 -4.25 0.35 4.76
C MET A 23 -3.67 1.68 4.27
N VAL A 24 -3.59 1.89 2.95
CA VAL A 24 -3.15 3.18 2.37
C VAL A 24 -4.16 4.29 2.66
N LEU A 25 -5.46 3.99 2.56
CA LEU A 25 -6.53 4.95 2.88
C LEU A 25 -6.54 5.32 4.37
N GLU A 26 -6.24 4.38 5.26
CA GLU A 26 -6.09 4.68 6.69
C GLU A 26 -4.89 5.59 6.98
N ILE A 27 -3.79 5.47 6.23
CA ILE A 27 -2.64 6.38 6.34
C ILE A 27 -2.98 7.80 5.85
N ASN A 28 -3.68 7.90 4.71
CA ASN A 28 -3.92 9.17 4.02
C ASN A 28 -5.21 9.90 4.43
N THR A 29 -6.29 9.17 4.68
CA THR A 29 -7.67 9.58 4.39
C THR A 29 -7.94 9.79 2.89
N THR A 30 -9.13 10.27 2.53
CA THR A 30 -9.49 10.65 1.15
C THR A 30 -9.21 12.12 0.84
N GLN A 31 -8.69 12.88 1.80
CA GLN A 31 -8.35 14.30 1.62
C GLN A 31 -6.95 14.48 1.03
N VAL A 32 -6.68 15.66 0.48
CA VAL A 32 -5.36 15.99 -0.08
C VAL A 32 -4.28 15.92 1.00
N ARG A 33 -3.12 15.35 0.64
CA ARG A 33 -1.95 15.16 1.52
C ARG A 33 -0.69 15.69 0.84
N SER A 34 -0.07 16.67 1.47
CA SER A 34 1.30 17.13 1.19
C SER A 34 1.88 17.70 2.49
N GLN A 35 3.19 17.82 2.57
CA GLN A 35 3.84 18.40 3.74
C GLN A 35 3.47 19.88 3.93
N GLU A 36 3.21 20.59 2.83
CA GLU A 36 2.72 21.98 2.85
C GLU A 36 1.35 22.09 3.52
N LEU A 37 0.43 21.15 3.23
CA LEU A 37 -0.96 21.23 3.68
C LEU A 37 -1.18 20.52 5.04
N THR A 38 -0.44 19.45 5.28
CA THR A 38 -0.69 18.53 6.40
C THR A 38 0.51 18.34 7.32
N GLY A 39 1.59 19.10 7.10
CA GLY A 39 2.81 19.03 7.90
C GLY A 39 3.46 17.65 7.80
N ARG A 40 3.99 17.14 8.92
CA ARG A 40 4.70 15.86 8.96
C ARG A 40 3.78 14.63 9.04
N LYS A 41 2.50 14.78 8.73
CA LYS A 41 1.58 13.65 8.69
C LYS A 41 2.00 12.67 7.59
N PRO A 42 2.00 11.35 7.84
CA PRO A 42 2.39 10.38 6.84
C PRO A 42 1.57 10.50 5.54
N THR A 43 2.20 10.17 4.42
CA THR A 43 1.55 10.15 3.10
C THR A 43 1.92 8.86 2.39
N ALA A 44 0.92 8.14 1.88
CA ALA A 44 1.08 6.89 1.18
C ALA A 44 0.65 7.02 -0.29
N PHE A 45 1.30 6.27 -1.17
CA PHE A 45 0.96 6.15 -2.58
C PHE A 45 0.64 4.69 -2.86
N PHE A 46 -0.36 4.45 -3.71
CA PHE A 46 -0.76 3.12 -4.13
C PHE A 46 -0.80 3.08 -5.66
N ALA A 47 -0.04 2.17 -6.26
CA ALA A 47 -0.04 1.94 -7.70
C ALA A 47 -0.30 0.46 -8.00
N PHE A 48 -1.26 0.20 -8.87
CA PHE A 48 -1.54 -1.13 -9.39
C PHE A 48 -1.28 -1.17 -10.90
N ASN A 49 -0.37 -2.05 -11.30
CA ASN A 49 0.07 -2.22 -12.68
C ASN A 49 -0.55 -3.50 -13.27
N GLY A 50 -1.73 -3.37 -13.87
CA GLY A 50 -2.47 -4.50 -14.46
C GLY A 50 -1.82 -5.08 -15.74
N HIS A 51 -0.98 -4.31 -16.43
CA HIS A 51 -0.31 -4.73 -17.66
C HIS A 51 0.87 -5.69 -17.43
N ILE A 52 1.40 -5.77 -16.20
CA ILE A 52 2.52 -6.65 -15.81
C ILE A 52 2.11 -7.60 -14.71
N ASN A 53 1.38 -8.67 -15.07
CA ASN A 53 1.00 -9.79 -14.19
C ASN A 53 0.50 -9.39 -12.78
N GLY A 54 -0.13 -8.20 -12.69
CA GLY A 54 -0.55 -7.56 -11.45
C GLY A 54 0.61 -7.23 -10.52
N CYS A 55 1.32 -6.14 -10.79
CA CYS A 55 2.30 -5.59 -9.84
C CYS A 55 1.63 -4.56 -8.92
N LEU A 56 1.93 -4.63 -7.63
CA LEU A 56 1.49 -3.68 -6.62
C LEU A 56 2.72 -2.95 -6.11
N ASP A 57 2.70 -1.62 -6.15
CA ASP A 57 3.75 -0.75 -5.61
C ASP A 57 3.13 0.26 -4.63
N ILE A 58 3.65 0.26 -3.41
CA ILE A 58 3.20 1.12 -2.33
C ILE A 58 4.40 1.86 -1.78
N ARG A 59 4.28 3.19 -1.69
CA ARG A 59 5.30 4.05 -1.08
C ARG A 59 4.71 4.80 0.08
N VAL A 60 5.36 4.74 1.24
CA VAL A 60 4.93 5.44 2.45
C VAL A 60 6.02 6.43 2.85
N TYR A 61 5.66 7.70 2.91
CA TYR A 61 6.47 8.81 3.37
C TYR A 61 6.11 9.08 4.83
N PRO A 62 6.87 8.56 5.81
CA PRO A 62 6.48 8.57 7.22
C PRO A 62 6.53 9.97 7.86
N ASP A 63 7.16 10.94 7.21
CA ASP A 63 7.35 12.30 7.70
C ASP A 63 6.64 13.35 6.83
N GLY A 64 5.66 12.92 6.03
CA GLY A 64 5.01 13.75 5.01
C GLY A 64 5.73 13.72 3.67
N TRP A 65 4.98 14.04 2.61
CA TRP A 65 5.47 14.04 1.24
C TRP A 65 5.63 15.46 0.69
N TYR A 66 6.73 15.71 -0.02
CA TYR A 66 6.98 16.93 -0.78
C TYR A 66 7.77 16.62 -2.08
N PRO A 67 7.74 17.51 -3.09
CA PRO A 67 8.54 17.32 -4.30
C PRO A 67 10.03 17.11 -4.01
N GLY A 68 10.61 16.03 -4.54
CA GLY A 68 12.02 15.70 -4.34
C GLY A 68 12.34 14.99 -3.03
N CYS A 69 11.35 14.60 -2.22
CA CYS A 69 11.62 13.77 -1.05
C CYS A 69 11.92 12.31 -1.45
N TYR A 70 13.01 11.75 -0.91
CA TYR A 70 13.45 10.37 -1.18
C TYR A 70 13.41 9.46 0.05
N LYS A 71 12.97 9.99 1.21
CA LYS A 71 12.85 9.22 2.46
C LYS A 71 11.47 8.58 2.54
N TYR A 72 11.35 7.39 1.95
CA TYR A 72 10.12 6.59 1.97
C TYR A 72 10.41 5.11 2.17
N TRP A 73 9.41 4.39 2.68
CA TRP A 73 9.37 2.94 2.65
C TRP A 73 8.71 2.50 1.35
N THR A 74 9.21 1.42 0.75
CA THR A 74 8.64 0.83 -0.45
C THR A 74 8.22 -0.59 -0.16
N PHE A 75 7.01 -0.94 -0.58
CA PHE A 75 6.48 -2.29 -0.54
C PHE A 75 5.99 -2.62 -1.94
N SER A 76 6.69 -3.52 -2.62
CA SER A 76 6.36 -3.88 -3.99
C SER A 76 6.37 -5.37 -4.22
N THR A 77 5.53 -5.83 -5.14
CA THR A 77 5.54 -7.20 -5.64
C THR A 77 5.32 -7.21 -7.13
N ASN A 78 6.16 -7.94 -7.86
CA ASN A 78 6.06 -8.13 -9.30
C ASN A 78 5.05 -9.22 -9.70
N TYR A 79 4.43 -9.87 -8.72
CA TYR A 79 3.41 -10.89 -8.93
C TYR A 79 2.40 -10.91 -7.79
N ILE A 80 1.10 -10.85 -8.10
CA ILE A 80 0.07 -10.99 -7.06
C ILE A 80 -0.19 -12.46 -6.75
N GLY A 81 0.11 -12.85 -5.49
CA GLY A 81 0.19 -14.23 -5.03
C GLY A 81 0.70 -14.35 -3.60
N CYS A 82 1.62 -15.28 -3.33
CA CYS A 82 2.23 -15.48 -2.00
C CYS A 82 3.09 -14.27 -1.57
N SER A 83 3.76 -13.61 -2.50
CA SER A 83 4.55 -12.40 -2.21
C SER A 83 3.68 -11.23 -1.75
N THR A 84 2.38 -11.25 -2.02
CA THR A 84 1.45 -10.23 -1.53
C THR A 84 1.20 -10.35 -0.02
N ASP A 85 1.27 -11.56 0.56
CA ASP A 85 1.08 -11.73 2.01
C ASP A 85 2.20 -11.05 2.79
N ARG A 86 3.44 -11.24 2.35
CA ARG A 86 4.60 -10.55 2.91
C ARG A 86 4.49 -9.03 2.79
N LEU A 87 4.05 -8.53 1.64
CA LEU A 87 3.82 -7.11 1.43
C LEU A 87 2.78 -6.55 2.41
N LEU A 88 1.66 -7.27 2.59
CA LEU A 88 0.60 -6.87 3.52
C LEU A 88 1.12 -6.84 4.97
N GLU A 89 1.88 -7.85 5.37
CA GLU A 89 2.48 -7.93 6.71
C GLU A 89 3.47 -6.78 6.96
N GLU A 90 4.41 -6.54 6.03
CA GLU A 90 5.38 -5.45 6.14
C GLU A 90 4.70 -4.07 6.18
N LEU A 91 3.67 -3.86 5.35
CA LEU A 91 2.89 -2.62 5.35
C LEU A 91 2.11 -2.44 6.65
N ALA A 92 1.47 -3.50 7.16
CA ALA A 92 0.75 -3.47 8.43
C ALA A 92 1.68 -3.13 9.61
N ASN A 93 2.86 -3.73 9.65
CA ASN A 93 3.87 -3.45 10.67
C ASN A 93 4.33 -1.99 10.63
N LYS A 94 4.58 -1.45 9.44
CA LYS A 94 5.00 -0.05 9.28
C LYS A 94 3.88 0.95 9.55
N LYS A 95 2.63 0.61 9.23
CA LYS A 95 1.47 1.39 9.64
C LYS A 95 1.32 1.41 11.16
N LYS A 96 1.52 0.28 11.84
CA LYS A 96 1.51 0.20 13.30
C LYS A 96 2.61 1.07 13.93
N GLU A 97 3.83 1.06 13.37
CA GLU A 97 4.91 1.96 13.80
C GLU A 97 4.52 3.45 13.71
N LEU A 98 3.76 3.85 12.70
CA LEU A 98 3.23 5.21 12.59
C LEU A 98 2.20 5.53 13.68
N GLN A 99 1.33 4.58 14.03
CA GLN A 99 0.36 4.73 15.12
C GLN A 99 1.06 4.83 16.48
N ASP A 100 2.01 3.94 16.76
CA ASP A 100 2.74 3.88 18.03
C ASP A 100 3.59 5.14 18.26
N THR A 101 4.03 5.80 17.19
CA THR A 101 4.77 7.08 17.24
C THR A 101 3.87 8.33 17.26
N GLY A 102 2.54 8.15 17.33
CA GLY A 102 1.58 9.25 17.39
C GLY A 102 1.45 10.05 16.09
N LYS A 103 1.85 9.47 14.95
CA LYS A 103 1.79 10.12 13.63
C LYS A 103 0.46 9.90 12.90
N MET A 104 -0.32 8.91 13.35
CA MET A 104 -1.62 8.51 12.80
C MET A 104 -2.67 8.46 13.91
#